data_AF-A0A2N1N6G9-F1
#
_entry.id   AF-A0A2N1N6G9-F1
#
_cell.length_a   1.000
_cell.length_b   1.000
_cell.length_c   1.000
_cell.angle_alpha   90.00
_cell.angle_beta   90.00
_cell.angle_gamma   90.00
#
_symmetry.space_group_name_H-M   'P 1'
#
loop_
_entity.id
_entity.type
_entity.pdbx_description
1 polymer ?
#
loop_
_entity_poly.entity_id
_entity_poly.type
_entity_poly.pdbx_seq_one_letter_code
_entity_poly.pdbx_strand_id
1 'polypeptide(L)'
;MKGFAQASVQMESILTRKRKADEIDNGQDVDRVVGIVTDASEWYFMECSLDNEGKPSFKPSEPVTVVYKDENLQVKVEKVLGLLKKELETIALG
;
A
#
# COMPACT_ATOMS: atom_id res chain seq x y z
N MET A 1 -11.70 5.92 -8.10
CA MET A 1 -10.66 5.05 -8.67
C MET A 1 -11.17 3.62 -8.78
N LYS A 2 -11.00 2.97 -9.94
CA LYS A 2 -11.23 1.51 -10.04
C LYS A 2 -10.13 0.76 -9.27
N GLY A 3 -10.49 -0.34 -8.60
CA GLY A 3 -9.51 -1.18 -7.88
C GLY A 3 -9.31 -0.86 -6.39
N PHE A 4 -9.70 0.33 -5.92
CA PHE A 4 -9.54 0.73 -4.52
C PHE A 4 -10.25 -0.19 -3.52
N ALA A 5 -11.53 -0.52 -3.79
CA ALA A 5 -12.32 -1.40 -2.95
C ALA A 5 -11.77 -2.84 -2.91
N GLN A 6 -11.23 -3.33 -4.03
CA GLN A 6 -10.62 -4.66 -4.07
C GLN A 6 -9.27 -4.66 -3.33
N ALA A 7 -8.46 -3.63 -3.52
CA ALA A 7 -7.18 -3.47 -2.83
C ALA A 7 -7.38 -3.35 -1.31
N SER A 8 -8.36 -2.56 -0.86
CA SER A 8 -8.64 -2.39 0.57
C SER A 8 -9.04 -3.72 1.23
N VAL A 9 -9.90 -4.52 0.58
CA VAL A 9 -10.29 -5.86 1.08
C VAL A 9 -9.09 -6.80 1.16
N GLN A 10 -8.19 -6.78 0.16
CA GLN A 10 -6.98 -7.59 0.19
C GLN A 10 -6.05 -7.18 1.33
N MET A 11 -5.84 -5.88 1.54
CA MET A 11 -4.99 -5.34 2.59
C MET A 11 -5.55 -5.63 3.98
N GLU A 12 -6.85 -5.40 4.19
CA GLU A 12 -7.56 -5.76 5.42
C GLU A 12 -7.44 -7.26 5.72
N SER A 13 -7.58 -8.11 4.69
CA SER A 13 -7.44 -9.55 4.85
C SER A 13 -6.04 -9.97 5.29
N ILE A 14 -4.99 -9.26 4.87
CA ILE A 14 -3.60 -9.53 5.30
C ILE A 14 -3.41 -9.11 6.76
N LEU A 15 -3.92 -7.92 7.11
CA LEU A 15 -3.84 -7.35 8.45
C LEU A 15 -4.61 -8.18 9.50
N THR A 16 -5.77 -8.72 9.13
CA THR A 16 -6.67 -9.48 10.03
C THR A 16 -6.45 -10.99 10.03
N ARG A 17 -5.85 -11.59 8.98
CA ARG A 17 -5.57 -13.04 8.95
C ARG A 17 -4.54 -13.46 9.99
N LYS A 18 -3.57 -12.62 10.32
CA LYS A 18 -2.58 -12.95 11.36
C LYS A 18 -3.23 -13.12 12.74
N ARG A 19 -4.20 -12.27 13.09
CA ARG A 19 -4.91 -12.32 14.39
C ARG A 19 -5.90 -13.48 14.57
N LYS A 20 -6.30 -14.17 13.51
CA LYS A 20 -7.21 -15.34 13.61
C LYS A 20 -6.47 -16.68 13.71
N ALA A 21 -5.14 -16.68 13.57
CA ALA A 21 -4.30 -17.88 13.64
C ALA A 21 -3.59 -18.08 15.00
N ASP A 22 -3.83 -17.20 15.97
CA ASP A 22 -3.14 -17.15 17.26
C ASP A 22 -3.49 -18.27 18.27
N GLU A 23 -3.98 -19.43 17.82
CA GLU A 23 -3.80 -20.66 18.62
C GLU A 23 -2.41 -21.29 18.42
N ILE A 24 -1.61 -20.83 17.43
CA ILE A 24 -0.21 -21.23 17.28
C ILE A 24 0.63 -20.01 16.85
N ASP A 25 1.15 -19.31 17.85
CA ASP A 25 2.06 -18.17 17.76
C ASP A 25 3.35 -18.49 16.98
N ASN A 26 3.66 -17.66 15.98
CA ASN A 26 5.03 -17.21 15.64
C ASN A 26 5.12 -16.18 14.48
N GLY A 27 4.04 -15.49 14.11
CA GLY A 27 4.07 -14.52 13.02
C GLY A 27 4.14 -13.09 13.54
N GLN A 28 5.19 -12.31 13.19
CA GLN A 28 5.28 -10.86 13.47
C GLN A 28 3.91 -10.19 13.37
N ASP A 29 3.47 -9.50 14.44
CA ASP A 29 2.24 -8.71 14.42
C ASP A 29 2.37 -7.66 13.30
N VAL A 30 1.50 -7.74 12.31
CA VAL A 30 1.52 -6.79 11.18
C VAL A 30 0.51 -5.71 11.56
N ASP A 31 1.01 -4.61 12.07
CA ASP A 31 0.24 -3.43 12.43
C ASP A 31 -0.05 -2.53 11.21
N ARG A 32 0.71 -2.74 10.12
CA ARG A 32 0.66 -1.93 8.90
C ARG A 32 0.93 -2.75 7.63
N VAL A 33 0.14 -2.50 6.60
CA VAL A 33 0.30 -3.00 5.23
C VAL A 33 0.36 -1.80 4.28
N VAL A 34 1.33 -1.80 3.36
CA VAL A 34 1.41 -0.81 2.28
C VAL A 34 1.21 -1.53 0.95
N GLY A 35 0.41 -0.95 0.07
CA GLY A 35 0.06 -1.50 -1.24
C GLY A 35 0.01 -0.42 -2.31
N ILE A 36 0.07 -0.84 -3.57
CA ILE A 36 -0.05 0.05 -4.73
C ILE A 36 -1.43 -0.16 -5.35
N VAL A 37 -2.17 0.93 -5.55
CA VAL A 37 -3.44 0.91 -6.28
C VAL A 37 -3.29 1.73 -7.54
N THR A 38 -3.60 1.14 -8.69
CA THR A 38 -3.50 1.82 -9.98
C THR A 38 -4.61 1.39 -10.95
N ASP A 39 -5.05 2.33 -11.79
CA ASP A 39 -5.94 2.09 -12.93
C ASP A 39 -5.22 2.22 -14.28
N ALA A 40 -3.90 1.95 -14.28
CA ALA A 40 -2.90 2.10 -15.34
C ALA A 40 -2.28 3.49 -15.45
N SER A 41 -3.08 4.56 -15.43
CA SER A 41 -2.56 5.93 -15.53
C SER A 41 -2.26 6.56 -14.19
N GLU A 42 -3.07 6.31 -13.17
CA GLU A 42 -2.87 6.91 -11.86
C GLU A 42 -2.36 5.86 -10.88
N TRP A 43 -1.40 6.23 -10.05
CA TRP A 43 -0.73 5.35 -9.09
C TRP A 43 -0.84 5.94 -7.69
N TYR A 44 -1.35 5.15 -6.75
CA TYR A 44 -1.49 5.50 -5.34
C TYR A 44 -0.72 4.52 -4.50
N PHE A 45 -0.04 5.02 -3.48
CA PHE A 45 0.43 4.22 -2.38
C PHE A 45 -0.65 4.26 -1.30
N MET A 46 -1.20 3.10 -0.97
CA MET A 46 -2.20 2.96 0.07
C MET A 46 -1.55 2.34 1.29
N GLU A 47 -1.66 3.01 2.41
CA GLU A 47 -1.36 2.45 3.72
C GLU A 47 -2.65 1.97 4.38
N CYS A 48 -2.60 0.78 4.95
CA CYS A 48 -3.64 0.21 5.81
C CYS A 48 -3.00 -0.13 7.15
N SER A 49 -3.53 0.42 8.24
CA SER A 49 -3.07 0.12 9.60
C SER A 49 -4.26 -0.05 10.54
N LEU A 50 -4.02 -0.60 11.73
CA LEU A 50 -5.05 -0.69 12.75
C LEU A 50 -5.10 0.62 13.56
N ASP A 51 -6.30 1.17 13.75
CA ASP A 51 -6.50 2.27 14.67
C ASP A 51 -6.49 1.79 16.14
N ASN A 52 -6.67 2.73 17.07
CA ASN A 52 -6.69 2.44 18.51
C ASN A 52 -7.86 1.52 18.93
N GLU A 53 -8.88 1.36 18.10
CA GLU A 53 -10.01 0.44 18.33
C GLU A 53 -9.79 -0.92 17.65
N GLY A 54 -8.66 -1.11 16.96
CA GLY A 54 -8.34 -2.31 16.20
C GLY A 54 -9.09 -2.43 14.87
N LYS A 55 -9.63 -1.33 14.34
CA LYS A 55 -10.28 -1.28 13.02
C LYS A 55 -9.27 -0.88 11.93
N PRO A 56 -9.39 -1.42 10.72
CA PRO A 56 -8.55 -1.00 9.59
C PRO A 56 -8.82 0.47 9.22
N SER A 57 -7.76 1.27 9.19
CA SER A 57 -7.73 2.63 8.67
C SER A 57 -6.94 2.66 7.37
N PHE A 58 -7.46 3.35 6.36
CA PHE A 58 -6.85 3.43 5.03
C PHE A 58 -6.43 4.86 4.72
N LYS A 59 -5.16 5.05 4.37
CA LYS A 59 -4.59 6.35 4.01
C LYS A 59 -3.91 6.28 2.63
N PRO A 60 -4.54 6.83 1.59
CA PRO A 60 -3.90 6.92 0.29
C PRO A 60 -2.96 8.12 0.19
N SER A 61 -1.90 7.97 -0.59
CA SER A 61 -1.02 9.06 -1.00
C SER A 61 -1.70 9.98 -2.02
N GLU A 62 -1.05 11.09 -2.34
CA GLU A 62 -1.34 11.79 -3.57
C GLU A 62 -1.05 10.89 -4.79
N PRO A 63 -1.86 10.98 -5.86
CA PRO A 63 -1.62 10.22 -7.08
C PRO A 63 -0.35 10.65 -7.81
N VAL A 64 0.31 9.69 -8.44
CA VAL A 64 1.25 9.96 -9.54
C VAL A 64 0.62 9.52 -10.85
N THR A 65 0.44 10.46 -11.78
CA THR A 65 -0.11 10.17 -13.11
C THR A 65 1.02 9.84 -14.09
N VAL A 66 1.05 8.61 -14.59
CA VAL A 66 1.98 8.10 -15.59
C VAL A 66 1.21 7.81 -16.87
N VAL A 67 1.46 8.59 -17.92
CA VAL A 67 0.81 8.41 -19.23
C VAL A 67 1.83 7.90 -20.22
N TYR A 68 1.50 6.81 -20.90
CA TYR A 68 2.38 6.25 -21.93
C TYR A 68 2.56 7.23 -23.10
N LYS A 69 3.80 7.36 -23.60
CA LYS A 69 4.23 8.35 -24.62
C LYS A 69 4.15 9.83 -24.20
N ASP A 70 4.02 10.11 -22.91
CA ASP A 70 4.21 11.45 -22.37
C ASP A 70 5.67 11.89 -22.55
N GLU A 71 5.90 13.15 -22.94
CA GLU A 71 7.25 13.71 -23.12
C GLU A 71 8.09 13.62 -21.83
N ASN A 72 7.43 13.66 -20.66
CA ASN A 72 8.03 13.56 -19.34
C ASN A 72 7.87 12.17 -18.71
N LEU A 73 7.61 11.12 -19.52
CA LEU A 73 7.39 9.76 -19.01
C LEU A 73 8.54 9.27 -18.12
N GLN A 74 9.80 9.52 -18.51
CA GLN A 74 10.97 9.13 -17.73
C GLN A 74 10.93 9.75 -16.32
N VAL A 75 10.74 11.07 -16.23
CA VAL A 75 10.68 11.81 -14.96
C VAL A 75 9.55 11.29 -14.08
N LYS A 76 8.39 10.99 -14.66
CA LYS A 76 7.23 10.45 -13.94
C LYS A 76 7.51 9.04 -13.41
N VAL A 77 8.14 8.18 -14.19
CA VAL A 77 8.53 6.82 -13.77
C VAL A 77 9.61 6.86 -12.70
N GLU A 78 10.62 7.72 -12.83
CA GLU A 78 11.66 7.92 -11.81
C GLU A 78 11.04 8.37 -10.47
N LYS A 79 10.03 9.25 -10.50
CA LYS A 79 9.27 9.63 -9.30
C LYS A 79 8.58 8.43 -8.65
N VAL A 80 7.91 7.56 -9.43
CA VAL A 80 7.28 6.34 -8.91
C VAL A 80 8.32 5.39 -8.31
N LEU A 81 9.45 5.17 -8.99
CA LEU A 81 10.54 4.33 -8.49
C LEU A 81 11.15 4.88 -7.20
N GLY A 82 11.33 6.20 -7.10
CA GLY A 82 11.81 6.87 -5.90
C GLY A 82 10.86 6.70 -4.71
N LEU A 83 9.55 6.81 -4.95
CA LEU A 83 8.53 6.55 -3.93
C LEU A 83 8.54 5.07 -3.49
N LEU A 84 8.61 4.13 -4.43
CA LEU A 84 8.71 2.70 -4.13
C LEU A 84 9.93 2.38 -3.26
N LYS A 85 11.09 2.93 -3.62
CA LYS A 85 12.31 2.76 -2.86
C LYS A 85 12.16 3.30 -1.44
N LYS A 86 11.57 4.49 -1.27
CA LYS A 86 11.33 5.11 0.04
C LYS A 86 10.39 4.27 0.91
N GLU A 87 9.30 3.75 0.34
CA GLU A 87 8.37 2.90 1.08
C GLU A 87 9.04 1.57 1.49
N LEU A 88 9.82 0.95 0.60
CA LEU A 88 10.59 -0.26 0.93
C LEU A 88 11.64 -0.03 2.03
N GLU A 89 12.35 1.09 1.99
CA GLU A 89 13.29 1.47 3.06
C GLU A 89 12.57 1.71 4.39
N THR A 90 11.39 2.33 4.36
CA THR A 90 10.55 2.56 5.55
C THR A 90 10.10 1.24 6.18
N ILE A 91 9.70 0.27 5.36
CA ILE A 91 9.31 -1.07 5.83
C ILE A 91 10.52 -1.86 6.34
N ALA A 92 11.70 -1.71 5.74
CA ALA A 92 12.90 -2.45 6.13
C ALA A 92 13.56 -1.93 7.42
N LEU A 93 13.26 -0.69 7.82
CA LEU A 93 13.84 -0.03 8.99
C LEU A 93 12.90 0.04 10.20
N GLY A 94 11.60 -0.27 10.01
CA GLY A 94 10.60 -0.39 11.09
C GLY A 94 10.48 -1.82 11.57
#